data_AF-A0A1S2VKC4-F1
#
_entry.id   AF-A0A1S2VKC4-F1
#
_cell.length_a   1.000
_cell.length_b   1.000
_cell.length_c   1.000
_cell.angle_alpha   90.00
_cell.angle_beta   90.00
_cell.angle_gamma   90.00
#
_symmetry.space_group_name_H-M   'P 1'
#
loop_
_entity.id
_entity.type
_entity.pdbx_description
1 polymer ?
#
loop_
_entity_poly.entity_id
_entity_poly.type
_entity_poly.pdbx_seq_one_letter_code
_entity_poly.pdbx_strand_id
1 'polypeptide(L)'
;MNVAEYIASGTLEAYILGAASDQERREVECLSSIYPEIKQELDQLALALEDYAMALSVEPPVALREQIMSQLTFGVTQKTTAADEEEPETKVLPMPDTRPIYNFTWIAAASVGLLLLAFSFFLITRLRDNQQALASLRSTNAALQQDINALKTQQSSSSQVMALLRQPGTQIIQLKGNEKAPDGNLAVYWNQQTGQLALDISSLPALPSSQQYQLWTLKGGKPFDAGVFDPITGVHHLHPIQQGTVDAFAITIEQRGGSPTPHLESLIAMTPTKAS
;
A
#
# COMPACT_ATOMS: atom_id res chain seq x y z
N MET A 1 -6.87 7.35 28.30
CA MET A 1 -7.29 6.25 27.41
C MET A 1 -7.86 6.89 26.14
N ASN A 2 -7.42 6.47 24.96
CA ASN A 2 -8.03 6.92 23.71
C ASN A 2 -9.09 5.87 23.29
N VAL A 3 -10.36 6.23 23.43
CA VAL A 3 -11.48 5.30 23.19
C VAL A 3 -11.52 4.82 21.73
N ALA A 4 -11.22 5.70 20.77
CA ALA A 4 -11.21 5.35 19.36
C ALA A 4 -10.07 4.36 19.00
N GLU A 5 -8.92 4.50 19.64
CA GLU A 5 -7.80 3.57 19.46
C GLU A 5 -8.09 2.20 20.08
N TYR A 6 -8.81 2.18 21.21
CA TYR A 6 -9.25 0.94 21.86
C TYR A 6 -10.30 0.19 21.04
N ILE A 7 -11.28 0.91 20.47
CA ILE A 7 -12.26 0.31 19.54
C ILE A 7 -11.54 -0.28 18.32
N ALA A 8 -10.57 0.44 17.75
CA ALA A 8 -9.80 -0.04 16.59
C ALA A 8 -8.77 -1.15 16.92
N SER A 9 -8.62 -1.54 18.19
CA SER A 9 -7.62 -2.52 18.63
C SER A 9 -7.96 -3.97 18.30
N GLY A 10 -9.23 -4.28 18.00
CA GLY A 10 -9.70 -5.65 17.75
C GLY A 10 -10.12 -6.42 19.01
N THR A 11 -10.00 -5.81 20.19
CA THR A 11 -10.29 -6.46 21.49
C THR A 11 -11.79 -6.73 21.68
N LEU A 12 -12.66 -5.86 21.15
CA LEU A 12 -14.12 -5.99 21.27
C LEU A 12 -14.65 -7.14 20.41
N GLU A 13 -14.08 -7.34 19.23
CA GLU A 13 -14.39 -8.43 18.32
C GLU A 13 -13.92 -9.76 18.90
N ALA A 14 -12.71 -9.80 19.47
CA ALA A 14 -12.22 -10.99 20.18
C ALA A 14 -13.10 -11.34 21.38
N TYR A 15 -13.61 -10.34 22.11
CA TYR A 15 -14.53 -10.53 23.23
C TYR A 15 -15.84 -11.18 22.80
N ILE A 16 -16.50 -10.63 21.78
CA ILE A 16 -17.81 -11.10 21.29
C ILE A 16 -17.72 -12.49 20.68
N LEU A 17 -16.61 -12.82 20.02
CA LEU A 17 -16.38 -14.16 19.47
C LEU A 17 -15.96 -15.19 20.54
N GLY A 18 -15.83 -14.78 21.81
CA GLY A 18 -15.38 -15.65 22.90
C GLY A 18 -13.89 -16.03 22.84
N ALA A 19 -13.11 -15.35 21.99
CA ALA A 19 -11.68 -15.58 21.80
C ALA A 19 -10.80 -14.71 22.72
N ALA A 20 -11.38 -13.73 23.41
CA ALA A 20 -10.68 -12.88 24.37
C ALA A 20 -10.22 -13.66 25.60
N SER A 21 -9.04 -13.31 26.10
CA SER A 21 -8.52 -13.80 27.37
C SER A 21 -9.35 -13.30 28.56
N ASP A 22 -9.24 -13.97 29.72
CA ASP A 22 -9.96 -13.53 30.93
C ASP A 22 -9.55 -12.13 31.41
N GLN A 23 -8.34 -11.67 31.05
CA GLN A 23 -7.88 -10.32 31.35
C GLN A 23 -8.58 -9.29 30.46
N GLU A 24 -8.56 -9.50 29.14
CA GLU A 24 -9.25 -8.64 28.17
C GLU A 24 -10.76 -8.63 28.43
N ARG A 25 -11.35 -9.77 28.85
CA ARG A 25 -12.76 -9.86 29.22
C ARG A 25 -13.12 -8.90 30.36
N ARG A 26 -12.35 -8.93 31.44
CA ARG A 26 -12.55 -8.02 32.58
C ARG A 26 -12.29 -6.56 32.20
N GLU A 27 -11.33 -6.31 31.31
CA GLU A 27 -11.04 -4.97 30.82
C GLU A 27 -12.20 -4.41 30.01
N VAL A 28 -12.72 -5.18 29.04
CA VAL A 28 -13.88 -4.79 28.22
C VAL A 28 -15.11 -4.55 29.10
N GLU A 29 -15.39 -5.42 30.07
CA GLU A 29 -16.50 -5.26 31.02
C GLU A 29 -16.34 -3.97 31.85
N CYS A 30 -15.15 -3.73 32.40
CA CYS A 30 -14.86 -2.52 33.16
C CYS A 30 -15.01 -1.27 32.29
N LEU A 31 -14.39 -1.25 31.10
CA LEU A 31 -14.40 -0.10 30.21
C LEU A 31 -15.79 0.17 29.62
N SER A 32 -16.58 -0.86 29.34
CA SER A 32 -17.97 -0.71 28.88
C SER A 32 -18.89 -0.08 29.94
N SER A 33 -18.55 -0.22 31.23
CA SER A 33 -19.28 0.44 32.32
C SER A 33 -18.92 1.92 32.49
N ILE A 34 -17.73 2.33 32.02
CA ILE A 34 -17.18 3.68 32.18
C ILE A 34 -17.40 4.52 30.91
N TYR A 35 -17.29 3.93 29.72
CA TYR A 35 -17.38 4.60 28.43
C TYR A 35 -18.56 4.06 27.61
N PRO A 36 -19.64 4.86 27.43
CA PRO A 36 -20.82 4.41 26.70
C PRO A 36 -20.53 4.12 25.22
N GLU A 37 -19.51 4.74 24.62
CA GLU A 37 -19.11 4.50 23.22
C GLU A 37 -18.64 3.06 23.02
N ILE A 38 -17.88 2.52 23.97
CA ILE A 38 -17.40 1.11 23.92
C ILE A 38 -18.59 0.16 24.01
N LYS A 39 -19.56 0.47 24.87
CA LYS A 39 -20.80 -0.30 24.98
C LYS A 39 -21.61 -0.26 23.68
N GLN A 40 -21.74 0.90 23.06
CA GLN A 40 -22.46 1.06 21.80
C GLN A 40 -21.82 0.25 20.66
N GLU A 41 -20.48 0.21 20.58
CA GLU A 41 -19.77 -0.63 19.61
C GLU A 41 -19.97 -2.13 19.88
N LEU A 42 -19.92 -2.55 21.15
CA LEU A 42 -20.21 -3.93 21.53
C LEU A 42 -21.62 -4.36 21.12
N ASP A 43 -22.62 -3.50 21.34
CA ASP A 43 -24.01 -3.79 20.97
C ASP A 43 -24.15 -3.92 19.43
N GLN A 44 -23.47 -3.07 18.65
CA GLN A 44 -23.47 -3.16 17.18
C GLN A 44 -22.83 -4.46 16.68
N LEU A 45 -21.69 -4.84 17.25
CA LEU A 45 -21.00 -6.09 16.93
C LEU A 45 -21.84 -7.32 17.32
N ALA A 46 -22.55 -7.27 18.45
CA ALA A 46 -23.45 -8.33 18.88
C ALA A 46 -24.61 -8.52 17.91
N LEU A 47 -25.23 -7.44 17.43
CA LEU A 47 -26.28 -7.49 16.41
C LEU A 47 -25.78 -8.06 15.08
N ALA A 48 -24.59 -7.67 14.64
CA ALA A 48 -23.98 -8.21 13.43
C ALA A 48 -23.71 -9.73 13.54
N LEU A 49 -23.29 -10.19 14.72
CA LEU A 49 -23.10 -11.61 14.99
C LEU A 49 -24.45 -12.35 15.04
N GLU A 50 -25.50 -11.76 15.60
CA GLU A 50 -26.85 -12.31 15.62
C GLU A 50 -27.38 -12.50 14.20
N ASP A 51 -27.27 -11.49 13.34
CA ASP A 51 -27.68 -11.56 11.94
C ASP A 51 -26.96 -12.70 11.20
N TYR A 52 -25.65 -12.83 11.43
CA TYR A 52 -24.84 -13.90 10.86
C TYR A 52 -25.27 -15.29 11.38
N ALA A 53 -25.52 -15.41 12.68
CA ALA A 53 -25.97 -16.67 13.30
C ALA A 53 -27.36 -17.07 12.82
N MET A 54 -28.27 -16.11 12.64
CA MET A 54 -29.61 -16.35 12.09
C MET A 54 -29.55 -16.83 10.64
N ALA A 55 -28.67 -16.23 9.82
CA ALA A 55 -28.47 -16.66 8.43
C ALA A 55 -27.95 -18.10 8.31
N LEU A 56 -27.20 -18.58 9.31
CA LEU A 56 -26.61 -19.93 9.35
C LEU A 56 -27.35 -20.88 10.31
N SER A 57 -28.57 -20.53 10.72
CA SER A 57 -29.33 -21.29 11.72
C SER A 57 -29.65 -22.71 11.23
N VAL A 58 -29.47 -23.69 12.11
CA VAL A 58 -29.81 -25.11 11.89
C VAL A 58 -30.91 -25.50 12.87
N GLU A 59 -31.94 -26.17 12.38
CA GLU A 59 -33.09 -26.53 13.21
C GLU A 59 -32.69 -27.56 14.29
N PRO A 60 -32.88 -27.24 15.58
CA PRO A 60 -32.46 -28.12 16.66
C PRO A 60 -33.43 -29.33 16.80
N PRO A 61 -32.98 -30.46 17.37
CA PRO A 61 -33.83 -31.62 17.60
C PRO A 61 -35.03 -31.29 18.51
N VAL A 62 -36.23 -31.76 18.11
CA VAL A 62 -37.50 -31.46 18.81
C VAL A 62 -37.52 -31.86 20.30
N ALA A 63 -36.79 -32.91 20.68
CA ALA A 63 -36.70 -33.39 22.07
C ALA A 63 -35.93 -32.43 22.99
N LEU A 64 -35.06 -31.57 22.44
CA LEU A 64 -34.23 -30.64 23.21
C LEU A 64 -35.08 -29.58 23.92
N ARG A 65 -36.19 -29.16 23.29
CA ARG A 65 -37.14 -28.20 23.89
C ARG A 65 -37.72 -28.73 25.20
N GLU A 66 -38.16 -29.99 25.20
CA GLU A 66 -38.79 -30.61 26.36
C GLU A 66 -37.79 -30.84 27.49
N GLN A 67 -36.55 -31.24 27.15
CA GLN A 67 -35.46 -31.38 28.11
C GLN A 67 -35.12 -30.05 28.78
N ILE A 68 -34.97 -28.96 28.02
CA ILE A 68 -34.69 -27.63 28.57
C ILE A 68 -35.85 -27.16 29.45
N MET A 69 -37.10 -27.32 29.01
CA MET A 69 -38.28 -26.91 29.79
C MET A 69 -38.39 -27.68 31.11
N SER A 70 -37.98 -28.95 31.16
CA SER A 70 -37.99 -29.74 32.40
C SER A 70 -36.93 -29.30 33.42
N GLN A 71 -35.81 -28.71 32.97
CA GLN A 71 -34.71 -28.25 33.82
C GLN A 71 -34.90 -26.81 34.33
N LEU A 72 -35.79 -26.05 33.72
CA LEU A 72 -36.14 -24.70 34.15
C LEU A 72 -37.07 -24.75 35.37
N THR A 73 -36.53 -25.03 36.55
CA THR A 73 -37.25 -24.88 37.82
C THR A 73 -37.38 -23.39 38.17
N PHE A 74 -38.44 -22.76 37.69
CA PHE A 74 -38.82 -21.43 38.13
C PHE A 74 -39.49 -21.52 39.52
N GLY A 75 -38.65 -21.46 40.56
CA GLY A 75 -39.06 -21.22 41.94
C GLY A 75 -39.09 -22.45 42.84
N VAL A 76 -37.95 -22.79 43.42
CA VAL A 76 -37.85 -23.12 44.85
C VAL A 76 -36.49 -22.62 45.33
N THR A 77 -36.49 -21.48 46.02
CA THR A 77 -35.36 -21.04 46.84
C THR A 77 -35.09 -22.13 47.86
N GLN A 78 -34.05 -22.94 47.64
CA GLN A 78 -33.65 -23.98 48.58
C GLN A 78 -32.98 -23.31 49.77
N LYS A 79 -33.81 -22.87 50.71
CA LYS A 79 -33.45 -22.46 52.05
C LYS A 79 -33.08 -23.75 52.80
N THR A 80 -31.79 -24.07 52.86
CA THR A 80 -31.31 -25.19 53.66
C THR A 80 -31.45 -24.81 55.14
N THR A 81 -32.53 -25.29 55.73
CA THR A 81 -32.78 -25.30 57.17
C THR A 81 -31.73 -26.17 57.84
N ALA A 82 -31.00 -25.57 58.77
CA ALA A 82 -30.21 -26.27 59.77
C ALA A 82 -31.16 -27.01 60.73
N ALA A 83 -30.92 -28.30 60.95
CA ALA A 83 -31.47 -29.07 62.05
C ALA A 83 -30.40 -30.05 62.52
N ASP A 84 -30.18 -30.00 63.83
CA ASP A 84 -29.24 -30.69 64.72
C ASP A 84 -28.78 -32.10 64.31
N GLU A 85 -27.46 -32.29 64.34
CA GLU A 85 -26.82 -33.57 64.65
C GLU A 85 -25.85 -33.37 65.83
N GLU A 86 -26.00 -34.26 66.80
CA GLU A 86 -25.41 -34.27 68.14
C GLU A 86 -23.88 -34.41 68.14
N GLU A 87 -23.22 -33.79 69.11
CA GLU A 87 -21.78 -33.91 69.39
C GLU A 87 -21.38 -35.34 69.81
N PRO A 88 -20.44 -36.00 69.11
CA PRO A 88 -19.66 -37.07 69.72
C PRO A 88 -18.43 -36.50 70.44
N GLU A 89 -18.23 -36.96 71.66
CA GLU A 89 -17.12 -36.68 72.56
C GLU A 89 -15.75 -36.70 71.84
N THR A 90 -14.95 -35.67 72.12
CA THR A 90 -13.65 -35.40 71.51
C THR A 90 -12.60 -36.44 71.91
N LYS A 91 -12.35 -37.40 71.02
CA LYS A 91 -11.14 -38.22 71.09
C LYS A 91 -9.96 -37.43 70.54
N VAL A 92 -9.08 -36.98 71.44
CA VAL A 92 -7.84 -36.27 71.13
C VAL A 92 -6.95 -37.19 70.28
N LEU A 93 -6.84 -36.88 68.99
CA LEU A 93 -5.81 -37.44 68.10
C LEU A 93 -4.61 -36.49 68.12
N PRO A 94 -3.36 -37.01 68.27
CA PRO A 94 -2.19 -36.16 68.15
C PRO A 94 -2.10 -35.60 66.73
N MET A 95 -2.07 -34.27 66.61
CA MET A 95 -1.79 -33.60 65.33
C MET A 95 -0.36 -33.95 64.89
N PRO A 96 -0.14 -34.50 63.69
CA PRO A 96 1.18 -34.49 63.11
C PRO A 96 1.52 -33.04 62.74
N ASP A 97 2.60 -32.51 63.30
CA ASP A 97 3.22 -31.26 62.88
C ASP A 97 3.77 -31.44 61.45
N THR A 98 2.91 -31.36 60.44
CA THR A 98 3.34 -31.23 59.06
C THR A 98 3.78 -29.79 58.84
N ARG A 99 5.08 -29.53 59.04
CA ARG A 99 5.72 -28.31 58.53
C ARG A 99 5.57 -28.32 57.00
N PRO A 100 4.94 -27.32 56.38
CA PRO A 100 4.83 -27.29 54.92
C PRO A 100 6.24 -27.17 54.34
N ILE A 101 6.59 -28.10 53.44
CA ILE A 101 7.87 -28.08 52.73
C ILE A 101 7.80 -26.93 51.72
N TYR A 102 8.23 -25.73 52.14
CA TYR A 102 8.27 -24.50 51.34
C TYR A 102 9.14 -24.60 50.06
N ASN A 103 9.95 -25.66 49.93
CA ASN A 103 10.86 -25.83 48.80
C ASN A 103 10.12 -26.22 47.50
N PHE A 104 8.99 -26.94 47.57
CA PHE A 104 8.26 -27.37 46.36
C PHE A 104 7.37 -26.26 45.78
N THR A 105 6.84 -25.38 46.63
CA THR A 105 6.05 -24.21 46.21
C THR A 105 6.86 -23.21 45.38
N TRP A 106 8.15 -23.06 45.69
CA TRP A 106 9.04 -22.16 44.94
C TRP A 106 9.42 -22.75 43.58
N ILE A 107 9.58 -24.07 43.49
CA ILE A 107 9.84 -24.76 42.21
C ILE A 107 8.59 -24.71 41.30
N ALA A 108 7.40 -24.95 41.87
CA ALA A 108 6.14 -24.81 41.14
C ALA A 108 5.93 -23.39 40.62
N ALA A 109 6.13 -22.36 41.46
CA ALA A 109 6.02 -20.96 41.05
C ALA A 109 7.07 -20.56 39.99
N ALA A 110 8.32 -21.03 40.11
CA ALA A 110 9.37 -20.77 39.12
C ALA A 110 9.06 -21.41 37.76
N SER A 111 8.46 -22.60 37.73
CA SER A 111 8.08 -23.28 36.48
C SER A 111 6.96 -22.56 35.72
N VAL A 112 5.96 -22.05 36.45
CA VAL A 112 4.89 -21.24 35.86
C VAL A 112 5.44 -19.90 35.36
N GLY A 113 6.33 -19.26 36.12
CA GLY A 113 7.02 -18.04 35.69
C GLY A 113 7.83 -18.26 34.40
N LEU A 114 8.56 -19.37 34.29
CA LEU A 114 9.32 -19.70 33.09
C LEU A 114 8.41 -19.95 31.88
N LEU A 115 7.28 -20.65 32.06
CA LEU A 115 6.29 -20.84 31.01
C LEU A 115 5.68 -19.52 30.53
N LEU A 116 5.34 -18.62 31.46
CA LEU A 116 4.82 -17.29 31.11
C LEU A 116 5.87 -16.45 30.36
N LEU A 117 7.14 -16.52 30.77
CA LEU A 117 8.23 -15.84 30.06
C LEU A 117 8.46 -16.42 28.66
N ALA A 118 8.43 -17.74 28.51
CA ALA A 118 8.55 -18.40 27.21
C ALA A 118 7.37 -18.08 26.29
N PHE A 119 6.15 -18.06 26.84
CA PHE A 119 4.95 -17.70 26.09
C PHE A 119 4.93 -16.21 25.71
N SER A 120 5.33 -15.32 26.62
CA SER A 120 5.50 -13.89 26.33
C SER A 120 6.55 -13.67 25.24
N PHE A 121 7.68 -14.38 25.32
CA PHE A 121 8.70 -14.35 24.28
C PHE A 121 8.17 -14.86 22.92
N PHE A 122 7.38 -15.93 22.93
CA PHE A 122 6.70 -16.43 21.72
C PHE A 122 5.72 -15.41 21.13
N LEU A 123 4.90 -14.74 21.95
CA LEU A 123 3.98 -13.70 21.47
C LEU A 123 4.73 -12.48 20.93
N ILE A 124 5.79 -12.04 21.59
CA ILE A 124 6.62 -10.91 21.13
C ILE A 124 7.28 -11.24 19.80
N THR A 125 7.82 -12.45 19.63
CA THR A 125 8.42 -12.88 18.35
C THR A 125 7.37 -12.94 17.25
N ARG A 126 6.19 -13.53 17.51
CA ARG A 126 5.06 -13.52 16.55
C ARG A 126 4.59 -12.12 16.19
N LEU A 127 4.50 -11.20 17.15
CA LEU A 127 4.09 -9.82 16.89
C LEU A 127 5.13 -9.09 16.04
N ARG A 128 6.43 -9.29 16.34
CA ARG A 128 7.53 -8.73 15.54
C ARG A 128 7.52 -9.27 14.11
N ASP A 129 7.35 -10.58 13.92
CA ASP A 129 7.28 -11.20 12.60
C ASP A 129 6.08 -10.65 11.79
N ASN A 130 4.91 -10.51 12.42
CA ASN A 130 3.74 -9.92 11.79
C ASN A 130 3.96 -8.45 11.42
N GLN A 131 4.57 -7.65 12.30
CA GLN A 131 4.89 -6.25 12.01
C GLN A 131 5.87 -6.14 10.83
N GLN A 132 6.88 -7.01 10.77
CA GLN A 132 7.84 -7.07 9.67
C GLN A 132 7.16 -7.48 8.36
N ALA A 133 6.28 -8.48 8.39
CA ALA A 133 5.50 -8.91 7.23
C ALA A 133 4.57 -7.78 6.74
N LEU A 134 3.93 -7.04 7.64
CA LEU A 134 3.09 -5.88 7.30
C LEU A 134 3.92 -4.76 6.66
N ALA A 135 5.10 -4.48 7.21
CA ALA A 135 6.01 -3.49 6.66
C ALA A 135 6.50 -3.88 5.26
N SER A 136 6.87 -5.14 5.04
CA SER A 136 7.30 -5.64 3.73
C SER A 136 6.17 -5.66 2.70
N LEU A 137 4.95 -6.03 3.11
CA LEU A 137 3.76 -5.97 2.24
C LEU A 137 3.45 -4.53 1.81
N ARG A 138 3.54 -3.57 2.75
CA ARG A 138 3.34 -2.14 2.45
C ARG A 138 4.41 -1.62 1.50
N SER A 139 5.67 -1.96 1.74
CA SER A 139 6.78 -1.59 0.85
C SER A 139 6.62 -2.17 -0.56
N THR A 140 6.23 -3.44 -0.65
CA THR A 140 5.99 -4.12 -1.94
C THR A 140 4.80 -3.50 -2.67
N ASN A 141 3.70 -3.19 -1.98
CA ASN A 141 2.57 -2.48 -2.58
C ASN A 141 2.96 -1.10 -3.09
N ALA A 142 3.76 -0.34 -2.33
CA ALA A 142 4.25 0.96 -2.76
C ALA A 142 5.14 0.84 -4.02
N ALA A 143 6.04 -0.14 -4.06
CA ALA A 143 6.87 -0.43 -5.23
C ALA A 143 6.02 -0.83 -6.45
N LEU A 144 5.05 -1.74 -6.28
CA LEU A 144 4.13 -2.14 -7.34
C LEU A 144 3.29 -0.98 -7.88
N GLN A 145 2.84 -0.07 -7.01
CA GLN A 145 2.14 1.14 -7.43
C GLN A 145 3.03 2.06 -8.25
N GLN A 146 4.30 2.21 -7.84
CA GLN A 146 5.28 2.97 -8.60
C GLN A 146 5.52 2.35 -9.98
N ASP A 147 5.67 1.03 -10.07
CA ASP A 147 5.85 0.31 -11.33
C ASP A 147 4.63 0.45 -12.24
N ILE A 148 3.41 0.31 -11.69
CA ILE A 148 2.17 0.52 -12.43
C ILE A 148 2.10 1.95 -12.99
N ASN A 149 2.48 2.95 -12.20
CA ASN A 149 2.47 4.34 -12.63
C ASN A 149 3.53 4.60 -13.71
N ALA A 150 4.72 4.01 -13.58
CA ALA A 150 5.78 4.08 -14.59
C ALA A 150 5.33 3.43 -15.91
N LEU A 151 4.77 2.22 -15.84
CA LEU A 151 4.24 1.50 -17.01
C LEU A 151 3.08 2.24 -17.68
N LYS A 152 2.14 2.79 -16.90
CA LYS A 152 1.05 3.61 -17.44
C LYS A 152 1.57 4.86 -18.14
N THR A 153 2.57 5.52 -17.55
CA THR A 153 3.19 6.70 -18.17
C THR A 153 3.87 6.33 -19.48
N GLN A 154 4.66 5.25 -19.49
CA GLN A 154 5.30 4.74 -20.70
C GLN A 154 4.28 4.34 -21.79
N GLN A 155 3.19 3.67 -21.41
CA GLN A 155 2.12 3.29 -22.33
C GLN A 155 1.39 4.52 -22.90
N SER A 156 1.12 5.53 -22.07
CA SER A 156 0.51 6.79 -22.50
C SER A 156 1.40 7.51 -23.51
N SER A 157 2.68 7.66 -23.22
CA SER A 157 3.65 8.27 -24.14
C SER A 157 3.72 7.51 -25.47
N SER A 158 3.82 6.18 -25.44
CA SER A 158 3.82 5.37 -26.67
C SER A 158 2.53 5.52 -27.48
N SER A 159 1.37 5.56 -26.80
CA SER A 159 0.07 5.73 -27.44
C SER A 159 -0.09 7.10 -28.10
N GLN A 160 0.44 8.16 -27.49
CA GLN A 160 0.42 9.53 -28.03
C GLN A 160 1.26 9.63 -29.31
N VAL A 161 2.43 8.99 -29.34
CA VAL A 161 3.28 8.92 -30.54
C VAL A 161 2.59 8.15 -31.66
N MET A 162 2.01 6.98 -31.35
CA MET A 162 1.23 6.21 -32.32
C MET A 162 0.02 7.00 -32.82
N ALA A 163 -0.62 7.81 -31.98
CA ALA A 163 -1.69 8.70 -32.39
C ALA A 163 -1.20 9.77 -33.37
N LEU A 164 -0.04 10.39 -33.11
CA LEU A 164 0.58 11.35 -34.01
C LEU A 164 0.91 10.71 -35.37
N LEU A 165 1.49 9.52 -35.40
CA LEU A 165 1.80 8.79 -36.63
C LEU A 165 0.56 8.47 -37.48
N ARG A 166 -0.58 8.21 -36.83
CA ARG A 166 -1.85 7.93 -37.53
C ARG A 166 -2.56 9.17 -38.04
N GLN A 167 -2.18 10.36 -37.58
CA GLN A 167 -2.81 11.60 -38.06
C GLN A 167 -2.41 11.85 -39.52
N PRO A 168 -3.38 12.23 -40.38
CA PRO A 168 -3.05 12.69 -41.73
C PRO A 168 -2.16 13.93 -41.65
N GLY A 169 -1.16 14.03 -42.54
CA GLY A 169 -0.22 15.14 -42.57
C GLY A 169 0.98 15.02 -41.62
N THR A 170 1.11 13.91 -40.88
CA THR A 170 2.33 13.60 -40.13
C THR A 170 3.42 13.10 -41.08
N GLN A 171 4.58 13.75 -41.03
CA GLN A 171 5.78 13.38 -41.76
C GLN A 171 6.87 12.93 -40.78
N ILE A 172 7.70 11.99 -41.25
CA ILE A 172 8.87 11.51 -40.52
C ILE A 172 10.11 12.09 -41.20
N ILE A 173 10.86 12.93 -40.50
CA ILE A 173 12.10 13.52 -41.00
C ILE A 173 13.26 12.88 -40.24
N GLN A 174 14.06 12.08 -40.94
CA GLN A 174 15.23 11.42 -40.35
C GLN A 174 16.42 12.38 -40.32
N LEU A 175 16.97 12.63 -39.13
CA LEU A 175 18.15 13.47 -38.92
C LEU A 175 19.32 12.58 -38.53
N LYS A 176 20.34 12.60 -39.39
CA LYS A 176 21.63 11.96 -39.13
C LYS A 176 22.65 13.02 -38.72
N GLY A 177 23.42 12.69 -37.70
CA GLY A 177 24.51 13.52 -37.23
C GLY A 177 25.66 13.61 -38.23
N ASN A 178 26.43 14.68 -38.13
CA ASN A 178 27.63 14.95 -38.90
C ASN A 178 28.89 14.46 -38.16
N GLU A 179 30.07 14.93 -38.58
CA GLU A 179 31.36 14.56 -37.96
C GLU A 179 31.46 14.86 -36.45
N LYS A 180 30.65 15.79 -35.91
CA LYS A 180 30.61 16.11 -34.46
C LYS A 180 29.71 15.15 -33.68
N ALA A 181 28.81 14.45 -34.35
CA ALA A 181 27.91 13.46 -33.78
C ALA A 181 27.76 12.29 -34.77
N PRO A 182 28.83 11.54 -35.07
CA PRO A 182 28.80 10.52 -36.13
C PRO A 182 27.78 9.40 -35.85
N ASP A 183 27.57 9.09 -34.58
CA ASP A 183 26.56 8.12 -34.12
C ASP A 183 25.20 8.77 -33.85
N GLY A 184 25.02 10.05 -34.19
CA GLY A 184 23.76 10.77 -34.01
C GLY A 184 22.69 10.27 -34.97
N ASN A 185 21.61 9.70 -34.45
CA ASN A 185 20.48 9.23 -35.24
C ASN A 185 19.18 9.48 -34.49
N LEU A 186 18.28 10.24 -35.11
CA LEU A 186 16.96 10.51 -34.56
C LEU A 186 15.95 10.82 -35.68
N ALA A 187 14.67 10.69 -35.35
CA ALA A 187 13.57 11.08 -36.22
C ALA A 187 12.76 12.23 -35.61
N VAL A 188 12.34 13.17 -36.45
CA VAL A 188 11.32 14.16 -36.13
C VAL A 188 9.98 13.70 -36.70
N TYR A 189 8.98 13.53 -35.84
CA TYR A 189 7.59 13.38 -36.23
C TYR A 189 6.92 14.74 -36.23
N TRP A 190 6.51 15.20 -37.41
CA TRP A 190 5.95 16.53 -37.60
C TRP A 190 4.59 16.48 -38.28
N ASN A 191 3.54 16.96 -37.61
CA ASN A 191 2.25 17.17 -38.25
C ASN A 191 2.10 18.63 -38.71
N GLN A 192 2.17 18.84 -40.01
CA GLN A 192 2.11 20.18 -40.62
C GLN A 192 0.78 20.90 -40.41
N GLN A 193 -0.31 20.14 -40.19
CA GLN A 193 -1.66 20.68 -40.06
C GLN A 193 -1.95 21.13 -38.63
N THR A 194 -1.60 20.30 -37.64
CA THR A 194 -1.90 20.58 -36.23
C THR A 194 -0.80 21.37 -35.55
N GLY A 195 0.41 21.29 -36.07
CA GLY A 195 1.58 21.89 -35.45
C GLY A 195 2.24 20.97 -34.41
N GLN A 196 1.85 19.69 -34.32
CA GLN A 196 2.36 18.75 -33.32
C GLN A 196 3.73 18.19 -33.73
N LEU A 197 4.66 18.19 -32.76
CA LEU A 197 6.05 17.80 -32.94
C LEU A 197 6.46 16.78 -31.88
N ALA A 198 7.11 15.70 -32.32
CA ALA A 198 7.77 14.74 -31.43
C ALA A 198 9.14 14.33 -32.00
N LEU A 199 10.05 13.97 -31.11
CA LEU A 199 11.40 13.49 -31.41
C LEU A 199 11.56 12.05 -30.97
N ASP A 200 12.13 11.21 -31.81
CA ASP A 200 12.49 9.83 -31.50
C ASP A 200 13.99 9.65 -31.62
N ILE A 201 14.64 9.63 -30.46
CA ILE A 201 16.09 9.63 -30.35
C ILE A 201 16.56 8.18 -30.28
N SER A 202 17.20 7.72 -31.35
CA SER A 202 17.83 6.39 -31.37
C SER A 202 19.19 6.42 -30.68
N SER A 203 20.02 7.41 -31.01
CA SER A 203 21.36 7.57 -30.45
C SER A 203 21.82 9.02 -30.59
N LEU A 204 22.39 9.58 -29.52
CA LEU A 204 23.04 10.89 -29.52
C LEU A 204 24.23 10.89 -28.55
N PRO A 205 25.31 11.64 -28.84
CA PRO A 205 26.41 11.81 -27.90
C PRO A 205 25.94 12.37 -26.55
N ALA A 206 26.55 11.89 -25.47
CA ALA A 206 26.32 12.49 -24.15
C ALA A 206 26.93 13.90 -24.09
N LEU A 207 26.21 14.83 -23.48
CA LEU A 207 26.65 16.21 -23.28
C LEU A 207 26.96 16.47 -21.81
N PRO A 208 27.87 17.42 -21.50
CA PRO A 208 28.06 17.90 -20.14
C PRO A 208 26.79 18.58 -19.62
N SER A 209 26.61 18.60 -18.30
CA SER A 209 25.41 19.16 -17.66
C SER A 209 25.18 20.66 -17.91
N SER A 210 26.15 21.40 -18.44
CA SER A 210 25.99 22.79 -18.87
C SER A 210 25.38 22.94 -20.26
N GLN A 211 25.26 21.85 -21.02
CA GLN A 211 24.82 21.85 -22.42
C GLN A 211 23.57 20.98 -22.63
N GLN A 212 22.87 21.26 -23.72
CA GLN A 212 21.71 20.49 -24.19
C GLN A 212 21.57 20.60 -25.71
N TYR A 213 20.70 19.79 -26.31
CA TYR A 213 20.37 19.94 -27.72
C TYR A 213 19.21 20.91 -27.91
N GLN A 214 19.22 21.62 -29.04
CA GLN A 214 18.09 22.45 -29.46
C GLN A 214 17.70 22.11 -30.89
N LEU A 215 16.40 21.90 -31.10
CA LEU A 215 15.80 21.67 -32.39
C LEU A 215 15.37 23.01 -32.99
N TRP A 216 15.63 23.16 -34.27
CA TRP A 216 15.28 24.33 -35.05
C TRP A 216 14.45 23.94 -36.26
N THR A 217 13.51 24.82 -36.60
CA THR A 217 12.78 24.75 -37.87
C THR A 217 13.21 25.91 -38.76
N LEU A 218 13.48 25.65 -40.02
CA LEU A 218 13.84 26.70 -40.98
C LEU A 218 12.62 27.05 -41.84
N LYS A 219 12.28 28.34 -41.91
CA LYS A 219 11.21 28.85 -42.79
C LYS A 219 11.70 30.09 -43.53
N GLY A 220 11.76 30.00 -44.85
CA GLY A 220 12.42 31.01 -45.70
C GLY A 220 13.91 31.15 -45.35
N GLY A 221 14.56 30.06 -44.94
CA GLY A 221 15.96 30.06 -44.49
C GLY A 221 16.21 30.69 -43.11
N LYS A 222 15.17 31.18 -42.42
CA LYS A 222 15.30 31.73 -41.07
C LYS A 222 15.02 30.64 -40.02
N PRO A 223 15.89 30.48 -39.00
CA PRO A 223 15.68 29.51 -37.93
C PRO A 223 14.64 30.01 -36.92
N PHE A 224 13.76 29.11 -36.50
CA PHE A 224 12.79 29.29 -35.42
C PHE A 224 12.98 28.18 -34.40
N ASP A 225 12.98 28.55 -33.12
CA ASP A 225 13.11 27.61 -32.02
C ASP A 225 11.95 26.60 -32.03
N ALA A 226 12.30 25.31 -32.03
CA ALA A 226 11.36 24.20 -31.99
C ALA A 226 11.45 23.41 -30.67
N GLY A 227 12.28 23.87 -29.74
CA GLY A 227 12.40 23.31 -28.39
C GLY A 227 13.78 22.73 -28.10
N VAL A 228 14.06 22.61 -26.81
CA VAL A 228 15.29 22.04 -26.25
C VAL A 228 15.04 20.64 -25.71
N PHE A 229 16.05 19.78 -25.74
CA PHE A 229 15.94 18.40 -25.28
C PHE A 229 17.28 17.82 -24.84
N ASP A 230 17.22 16.83 -23.95
CA ASP A 230 18.38 16.05 -23.50
C ASP A 230 18.57 14.81 -24.39
N PRO A 231 19.80 14.26 -24.51
CA PRO A 231 20.08 13.05 -25.31
C PRO A 231 19.60 11.74 -24.65
N ILE A 232 18.35 11.73 -24.19
CA ILE A 232 17.71 10.55 -23.62
C ILE A 232 17.06 9.78 -24.76
N THR A 233 17.39 8.49 -24.91
CA THR A 233 16.82 7.66 -25.98
C THR A 233 15.30 7.48 -25.81
N GLY A 234 14.62 7.26 -26.93
CA GLY A 234 13.17 7.10 -26.98
C GLY A 234 12.45 8.35 -27.47
N VAL A 235 11.13 8.37 -27.27
CA VAL A 235 10.27 9.39 -27.86
C VAL A 235 9.90 10.50 -26.89
N HIS A 236 10.09 11.74 -27.32
CA HIS A 236 9.87 12.96 -26.56
C HIS A 236 8.91 13.88 -27.31
N HIS A 237 7.86 14.33 -26.63
CA HIS A 237 6.97 15.34 -27.17
C HIS A 237 7.55 16.73 -26.94
N LEU A 238 7.57 17.55 -27.99
CA LEU A 238 7.96 18.96 -27.90
C LEU A 238 6.72 19.86 -27.97
N HIS A 239 6.92 21.13 -27.61
CA HIS A 239 5.87 22.12 -27.76
C HIS A 239 5.46 22.24 -29.23
N PRO A 240 4.15 22.35 -29.51
CA PRO A 240 3.70 22.60 -30.86
C PRO A 240 4.34 23.86 -31.45
N ILE A 241 4.81 23.77 -32.69
CA ILE A 241 5.31 24.93 -33.43
C ILE A 241 4.23 25.44 -34.38
N GLN A 242 4.48 26.59 -35.01
CA GLN A 242 3.52 27.18 -35.96
C GLN A 242 3.19 26.22 -37.11
N GLN A 243 1.89 26.13 -37.42
CA GLN A 243 1.37 25.34 -38.53
C GLN A 243 1.91 25.84 -39.88
N GLY A 244 1.90 24.93 -40.86
CA GLY A 244 2.30 25.20 -42.23
C GLY A 244 3.61 24.53 -42.64
N THR A 245 4.21 25.06 -43.71
CA THR A 245 5.40 24.47 -44.31
C THR A 245 6.67 24.95 -43.62
N VAL A 246 7.53 23.99 -43.31
CA VAL A 246 8.91 24.20 -42.84
C VAL A 246 9.82 23.70 -43.95
N ASP A 247 10.95 24.37 -44.22
CA ASP A 247 11.91 24.00 -45.27
C ASP A 247 12.88 22.92 -44.81
N ALA A 248 13.33 22.97 -43.54
CA ALA A 248 14.26 22.01 -42.96
C ALA A 248 14.15 21.97 -41.43
N PHE A 249 14.61 20.86 -40.86
CA PHE A 249 14.90 20.72 -39.44
C PHE A 249 16.42 20.73 -39.22
N ALA A 250 16.87 21.35 -38.14
CA ALA A 250 18.28 21.40 -37.76
C ALA A 250 18.44 21.20 -36.24
N ILE A 251 19.59 20.69 -35.83
CA ILE A 251 19.92 20.47 -34.41
C ILE A 251 21.26 21.09 -34.11
N THR A 252 21.33 21.84 -33.01
CA THR A 252 22.58 22.39 -32.47
C THR A 252 22.80 21.94 -31.02
N ILE A 253 24.06 21.99 -30.59
CA ILE A 253 24.42 21.90 -29.16
C ILE A 253 24.45 23.32 -28.59
N GLU A 254 23.68 23.55 -27.55
CA GLU A 254 23.47 24.88 -26.95
C GLU A 254 23.72 24.83 -25.44
N GLN A 255 23.90 26.01 -24.83
CA GLN A 255 23.94 26.08 -23.36
C GLN A 255 22.58 25.69 -22.78
N ARG A 256 22.58 25.20 -21.54
CA ARG A 256 21.34 24.86 -20.84
C ARG A 256 20.42 26.09 -20.74
N GLY A 257 19.16 25.91 -21.14
CA GLY A 257 18.20 27.00 -21.37
C GLY A 257 17.98 27.34 -22.84
N GLY A 258 18.88 26.92 -23.73
CA GLY A 258 18.79 27.14 -25.17
C GLY A 258 19.37 28.50 -25.57
N SER A 259 19.27 28.78 -26.87
CA SER A 259 19.74 30.02 -27.47
C SER A 259 18.61 30.68 -28.26
N PRO A 260 18.61 32.03 -28.42
CA PRO A 260 17.64 32.73 -29.26
C PRO A 260 17.92 32.54 -30.76
N THR A 261 19.16 32.20 -31.12
CA THR A 261 19.60 31.92 -32.49
C THR A 261 20.56 30.73 -32.49
N PRO A 262 20.57 29.91 -33.55
CA PRO A 262 21.44 28.73 -33.60
C PRO A 262 22.90 29.13 -33.72
N HIS A 263 23.76 28.51 -32.91
CA HIS A 263 25.21 28.58 -33.10
C HIS A 263 25.61 27.64 -34.24
N LEU A 264 25.97 28.20 -35.40
CA LEU A 264 26.24 27.41 -36.61
C LEU A 264 27.46 26.49 -36.43
N GLU A 265 28.45 26.90 -35.64
CA GLU A 265 29.58 26.05 -35.25
C GLU A 265 29.15 24.88 -34.36
N SER A 266 27.94 24.88 -33.80
CA SER A 266 27.40 23.79 -32.98
C SER A 266 26.39 22.92 -33.73
N LEU A 267 26.21 23.15 -35.04
CA LEU A 267 25.32 22.34 -35.87
C LEU A 267 25.80 20.89 -35.94
N ILE A 268 24.92 19.95 -35.61
CA ILE A 268 25.21 18.51 -35.64
C ILE A 268 24.42 17.78 -36.71
N ALA A 269 23.22 18.25 -37.05
CA ALA A 269 22.35 17.59 -38.03
C ALA A 269 21.46 18.64 -38.70
N MET A 270 21.18 18.44 -39.99
CA MET A 270 20.20 19.23 -40.72
C MET A 270 19.60 18.38 -41.83
N THR A 271 18.29 18.46 -42.02
CA THR A 271 17.59 17.69 -43.06
C THR A 271 16.43 18.50 -43.63
N PRO A 272 16.34 18.66 -44.96
CA PRO A 272 15.21 19.34 -45.60
C PRO A 272 13.94 18.49 -45.52
N THR A 273 12.78 19.14 -45.44
CA THR A 273 11.46 18.47 -45.37
C THR A 273 10.95 18.02 -46.74
N LYS A 274 11.43 18.66 -47.81
CA LYS A 274 11.16 18.25 -49.19
C LYS A 274 12.27 17.30 -49.63
N ALA A 275 11.89 16.08 -50.01
CA ALA A 275 12.76 15.22 -50.80
C ALA A 275 13.15 16.01 -52.06
N SER A 276 14.45 16.28 -52.20
CA SER A 276 15.01 16.75 -53.46
C SER A 276 15.10 15.58 -54.44
#